data_AF-A0A9P5ZTF9-F1
#
_entry.id   AF-A0A9P5ZTF9-F1
#
_cell.length_a   1.000
_cell.length_b   1.000
_cell.length_c   1.000
_cell.angle_alpha   90.00
_cell.angle_beta   90.00
_cell.angle_gamma   90.00
#
_symmetry.space_group_name_H-M   'P 1'
#
loop_
_entity.id
_entity.type
_entity.pdbx_description
1 polymer ?
#
loop_
_entity_poly.entity_id
_entity_poly.type
_entity_poly.pdbx_seq_one_letter_code
_entity_poly.pdbx_strand_id
1 'polypeptide(L)'
;MTDFASQGKTRVNNVVHLNDTTSHQGYYTALSQSATAAGTLILQAFNPSIISDKKCSGALHQEFRDLELLDDITRLQFEGKLPASVVGDTRQTLVHAFRQHKSDSYVPQHVHSAIRWNKKQP
;
A
#
# COMPACT_ATOMS: atom_id res chain seq x y z
N MET A 1 -24.06 1.54 -6.14
CA MET A 1 -23.04 2.51 -5.70
C MET A 1 -21.75 2.08 -6.36
N THR A 2 -21.02 3.00 -6.99
CA THR A 2 -19.70 2.69 -7.56
C THR A 2 -18.69 2.45 -6.44
N ASP A 3 -17.55 1.83 -6.76
CA ASP A 3 -16.40 1.70 -5.88
C ASP A 3 -15.91 3.06 -5.34
N PHE A 4 -15.83 4.09 -6.20
CA PHE A 4 -15.48 5.45 -5.77
C PHE A 4 -16.45 6.01 -4.71
N ALA A 5 -17.76 5.86 -4.94
CA ALA A 5 -18.77 6.39 -4.04
C ALA A 5 -18.95 5.56 -2.76
N SER A 6 -18.46 4.33 -2.73
CA SER A 6 -18.53 3.43 -1.58
C SER A 6 -17.34 3.56 -0.64
N GLN A 7 -16.24 4.16 -1.08
CA GLN A 7 -15.02 4.31 -0.28
C GLN A 7 -15.30 4.94 1.11
N GLY A 8 -14.79 4.29 2.16
CA GLY A 8 -14.88 4.76 3.54
C GLY A 8 -16.23 4.50 4.22
N LYS A 9 -17.11 3.67 3.64
CA LYS A 9 -18.42 3.31 4.19
C LYS A 9 -18.46 1.85 4.62
N THR A 10 -18.43 1.60 5.93
CA THR A 10 -18.67 0.26 6.47
C THR A 10 -20.13 -0.16 6.27
N ARG A 11 -20.33 -1.39 5.80
CA ARG A 11 -21.62 -2.00 5.49
C ARG A 11 -21.72 -3.35 6.17
N VAL A 12 -22.78 -3.54 6.96
CA VAL A 12 -23.10 -4.84 7.57
C VAL A 12 -23.48 -5.85 6.51
N ASN A 13 -24.33 -5.45 5.55
CA ASN A 13 -24.70 -6.24 4.39
C ASN A 13 -24.11 -5.58 3.12
N ASN A 14 -23.07 -6.18 2.55
CA ASN A 14 -22.36 -5.67 1.39
C ASN A 14 -22.55 -6.58 0.18
N VAL A 15 -23.53 -6.23 -0.64
CA VAL A 15 -23.74 -6.88 -1.94
C VAL A 15 -22.86 -6.17 -2.97
N VAL A 16 -21.92 -6.90 -3.57
CA VAL A 16 -20.94 -6.37 -4.52
C VAL A 16 -21.04 -7.09 -5.85
N HIS A 17 -20.83 -6.36 -6.93
CA HIS A 17 -20.69 -6.91 -8.28
C HIS A 17 -19.35 -6.44 -8.83
N LEU A 18 -18.49 -7.39 -9.18
CA LEU A 18 -17.07 -7.12 -9.45
C LEU A 18 -16.72 -7.22 -10.94
N ASN A 19 -17.63 -7.68 -11.80
CA ASN A 19 -17.34 -7.93 -13.22
C ASN A 19 -16.94 -6.67 -14.00
N ASP A 20 -17.48 -5.52 -13.62
CA ASP A 20 -17.15 -4.25 -14.26
C ASP A 20 -15.90 -3.58 -13.66
N THR A 21 -15.32 -4.17 -12.62
CA THR A 21 -14.13 -3.64 -11.98
C THR A 21 -12.87 -4.15 -12.68
N THR A 22 -11.97 -3.25 -13.07
CA THR A 22 -10.78 -3.61 -13.87
C THR A 22 -9.46 -3.47 -13.12
N SER A 23 -9.49 -2.90 -11.91
CA SER A 23 -8.30 -2.57 -11.12
C SER A 23 -8.30 -3.27 -9.75
N HIS A 24 -7.10 -3.57 -9.25
CA HIS A 24 -6.88 -4.08 -7.90
C HIS A 24 -7.53 -3.16 -6.85
N GLN A 25 -7.40 -1.84 -7.00
CA GLN A 25 -7.95 -0.86 -6.06
C GLN A 25 -9.48 -0.88 -6.02
N GLY A 26 -10.15 -1.03 -7.16
CA GLY A 26 -11.61 -1.13 -7.20
C GLY A 26 -12.11 -2.37 -6.47
N TYR A 27 -11.45 -3.53 -6.70
CA TYR A 27 -11.75 -4.77 -5.99
C TYR A 27 -11.58 -4.62 -4.49
N TYR A 28 -10.43 -4.08 -4.07
CA TYR A 28 -10.15 -3.81 -2.67
C TYR A 28 -11.19 -2.86 -2.05
N THR A 29 -11.55 -1.79 -2.75
CA THR A 29 -12.49 -0.79 -2.24
C THR A 29 -13.89 -1.36 -2.09
N ALA A 30 -14.39 -2.11 -3.09
CA ALA A 30 -15.69 -2.74 -3.03
C ALA A 30 -15.79 -3.77 -1.88
N LEU A 31 -14.76 -4.61 -1.70
CA LEU A 31 -14.74 -5.66 -0.68
C LEU A 31 -14.48 -5.11 0.73
N SER A 32 -13.62 -4.11 0.88
CA SER A 32 -13.27 -3.53 2.20
C SER A 32 -14.40 -2.74 2.86
N GLN A 33 -15.48 -2.46 2.13
CA GLN A 33 -16.69 -1.89 2.74
C GLN A 33 -17.44 -2.91 3.61
N SER A 34 -17.17 -4.21 3.49
CA SER A 34 -17.79 -5.23 4.30
C SER A 34 -17.33 -5.19 5.75
N ALA A 35 -18.27 -5.18 6.70
CA ALA A 35 -17.96 -5.33 8.12
C ALA A 35 -17.50 -6.75 8.48
N THR A 36 -18.03 -7.76 7.77
CA THR A 36 -17.70 -9.18 7.97
C THR A 36 -17.76 -9.96 6.67
N ALA A 37 -17.10 -11.11 6.61
CA ALA A 37 -17.19 -12.02 5.47
C ALA A 37 -18.63 -12.57 5.28
N ALA A 38 -19.32 -12.92 6.38
CA ALA A 38 -20.70 -13.42 6.33
C ALA A 38 -21.69 -12.38 5.79
N GLY A 39 -21.45 -11.09 6.04
CA GLY A 39 -22.22 -9.99 5.49
C GLY A 39 -21.88 -9.65 4.03
N THR A 40 -20.92 -10.32 3.41
CA THR A 40 -20.49 -10.04 2.03
C THR A 40 -21.14 -10.99 1.05
N LEU A 41 -21.85 -10.46 0.06
CA LEU A 41 -22.39 -11.22 -1.05
C LEU A 41 -21.75 -10.76 -2.36
N ILE A 42 -20.98 -11.64 -3.00
CA ILE A 42 -20.41 -11.37 -4.32
C ILE A 42 -21.39 -11.89 -5.37
N LEU A 43 -21.94 -10.98 -6.16
CA LEU A 43 -22.80 -11.29 -7.29
C LEU A 43 -21.95 -11.71 -8.49
N GLN A 44 -22.27 -12.89 -9.03
CA GLN A 44 -21.60 -13.51 -10.18
C GLN A 44 -20.13 -13.88 -9.91
N ALA A 45 -19.52 -14.58 -10.87
CA ALA A 45 -18.08 -14.79 -10.88
C ALA A 45 -17.35 -13.45 -11.00
N PHE A 46 -16.08 -13.42 -10.62
CA PHE A 46 -15.17 -12.29 -10.81
C PHE A 46 -13.82 -12.80 -11.32
N ASN A 47 -12.98 -11.92 -11.87
CA ASN A 47 -11.64 -12.30 -12.30
C ASN A 47 -10.62 -12.25 -11.14
N PRO A 48 -10.22 -13.40 -10.54
CA PRO A 48 -9.29 -13.41 -9.40
C PRO A 48 -7.87 -12.95 -9.79
N SER A 49 -7.50 -13.05 -11.08
CA SER A 49 -6.20 -12.56 -11.54
C SER A 49 -6.01 -11.07 -11.31
N ILE A 50 -7.09 -10.28 -11.18
CA ILE A 50 -7.00 -8.84 -10.86
C ILE A 50 -6.47 -8.61 -9.44
N ILE A 51 -6.69 -9.56 -8.54
CA ILE A 51 -6.22 -9.52 -7.15
C ILE A 51 -4.84 -10.18 -7.05
N SER A 52 -4.69 -11.37 -7.67
CA SER A 52 -3.52 -12.24 -7.46
C SER A 52 -2.37 -12.00 -8.43
N ASP A 53 -2.67 -11.72 -9.71
CA ASP A 53 -1.67 -11.74 -10.79
C ASP A 53 -1.36 -10.34 -11.34
N LYS A 54 -2.39 -9.49 -11.46
CA LYS A 54 -2.23 -8.05 -11.71
C LYS A 54 -1.76 -7.42 -10.41
N LYS A 55 -0.43 -7.34 -10.29
CA LYS A 55 0.24 -6.65 -9.20
C LYS A 55 -0.40 -5.28 -8.97
N CYS A 56 -0.52 -4.92 -7.70
CA CYS A 56 -0.81 -3.57 -7.27
C CYS A 56 0.07 -2.57 -8.06
N SER A 57 -0.49 -1.41 -8.39
CA SER A 57 0.15 -0.49 -9.34
C SER A 57 1.55 -0.10 -8.84
N GLY A 58 2.49 0.14 -9.77
CA GLY A 58 3.85 0.53 -9.40
C GLY A 58 3.89 1.77 -8.51
N ALA A 59 2.98 2.73 -8.73
CA ALA A 59 2.82 3.91 -7.89
C ALA A 59 2.39 3.54 -6.46
N LEU A 60 1.38 2.68 -6.29
CA LEU A 60 0.91 2.28 -4.96
C LEU A 60 1.93 1.41 -4.23
N HIS A 61 2.68 0.56 -4.94
CA HIS A 61 3.86 -0.11 -4.38
C HIS A 61 4.90 0.89 -3.86
N GLN A 62 5.20 1.94 -4.63
CA GLN A 62 6.17 2.95 -4.21
C GLN A 62 5.69 3.69 -2.96
N GLU A 63 4.41 4.04 -2.88
CA GLU A 63 3.83 4.66 -1.69
C GLU A 63 3.97 3.76 -0.46
N PHE A 64 3.68 2.46 -0.56
CA PHE A 64 3.88 1.54 0.57
C PHE A 64 5.36 1.47 1.00
N ARG A 65 6.30 1.42 0.06
CA ARG A 65 7.74 1.41 0.37
C ARG A 65 8.19 2.69 1.04
N ASP A 66 7.68 3.83 0.59
CA ASP A 66 8.00 5.12 1.19
C ASP A 66 7.44 5.20 2.62
N LEU A 67 6.25 4.63 2.88
CA LEU A 67 5.71 4.51 4.24
C LEU A 67 6.59 3.64 5.14
N GLU A 68 7.09 2.50 4.66
CA GLU A 68 8.03 1.64 5.42
C GLU A 68 9.33 2.37 5.75
N LEU A 69 9.84 3.20 4.82
CA LEU A 69 11.03 4.02 5.08
C LEU A 69 10.74 5.12 6.09
N LEU A 70 9.57 5.76 6.02
CA LEU A 70 9.17 6.79 6.99
C LEU A 70 9.00 6.22 8.39
N ASP A 71 8.44 5.02 8.53
CA ASP A 71 8.34 4.31 9.81
C ASP A 71 9.73 4.07 10.40
N ASP A 72 10.67 3.58 9.59
CA ASP A 72 12.04 3.34 10.03
C ASP A 72 12.81 4.63 10.37
N ILE A 73 12.61 5.71 9.60
CA ILE A 73 13.14 7.04 9.92
C ILE A 73 12.61 7.51 11.27
N THR A 74 11.30 7.39 11.50
CA THR A 74 10.64 7.80 12.74
C THR A 74 11.20 7.02 13.93
N ARG A 75 11.37 5.70 13.78
CA ARG A 75 11.99 4.82 14.77
C ARG A 75 13.43 5.24 15.08
N LEU A 76 14.25 5.46 14.06
CA LEU A 76 15.65 5.88 14.23
C LEU A 76 15.75 7.27 14.89
N GLN A 77 14.83 8.18 14.57
CA GLN A 77 14.78 9.50 15.20
C GLN A 77 14.44 9.38 16.70
N PHE A 78 13.43 8.58 17.03
CA PHE A 78 13.04 8.31 18.42
C PHE A 78 14.19 7.66 19.22
N GLU A 79 14.92 6.73 18.61
CA GLU A 79 16.08 6.08 19.22
C GLU A 79 17.34 6.97 19.28
N GLY A 80 17.30 8.19 18.74
CA GLY A 80 18.47 9.08 18.65
C GLY A 80 19.57 8.58 17.70
N LYS A 81 19.23 7.66 16.78
CA LYS A 81 20.15 7.02 15.83
C LYS A 81 20.03 7.57 14.41
N LEU A 82 19.07 8.45 14.14
CA LEU A 82 18.97 9.13 12.86
C LEU A 82 20.08 10.19 12.75
N PRO A 83 20.93 10.16 11.71
CA PRO A 83 21.95 11.18 11.52
C PRO A 83 21.33 12.57 11.32
N ALA A 84 21.96 13.59 11.89
CA ALA A 84 21.51 14.98 11.76
C ALA A 84 21.51 15.52 10.31
N SER A 85 22.23 14.86 9.40
CA SER A 85 22.23 15.21 7.97
C SER A 85 20.98 14.74 7.22
N VAL A 86 20.18 13.83 7.80
CA VAL A 86 18.92 13.36 7.19
C VAL A 86 17.81 14.32 7.58
N VAL A 87 17.53 15.28 6.70
CA VAL A 87 16.51 16.31 6.87
C VAL A 87 15.68 16.46 5.59
N GLY A 88 14.45 16.97 5.73
CA GLY A 88 13.63 17.29 4.58
C GLY A 88 12.30 17.91 4.99
N ASP A 89 11.88 18.96 4.30
CA ASP A 89 10.63 19.70 4.58
C ASP A 89 9.39 18.95 4.06
N THR A 90 9.59 18.03 3.12
CA THR A 90 8.54 17.18 2.55
C THR A 90 8.88 15.71 2.72
N ARG A 91 7.84 14.86 2.63
CA ARG A 91 7.99 13.40 2.57
C ARG A 91 9.04 12.98 1.55
N GLN A 92 8.93 13.50 0.32
CA GLN A 92 9.81 13.15 -0.78
C GLN A 92 11.27 13.52 -0.47
N THR A 93 11.52 14.76 -0.01
CA THR A 93 12.87 15.22 0.32
C THR A 93 13.49 14.44 1.47
N LEU A 94 12.69 14.09 2.50
CA LEU A 94 13.17 13.34 3.66
C LEU A 94 13.52 11.89 3.30
N VAL A 95 12.65 11.20 2.56
CA VAL A 95 12.90 9.83 2.07
C VAL A 95 14.14 9.80 1.18
N HIS A 96 14.29 10.80 0.29
CA HIS A 96 15.47 10.91 -0.57
C HIS A 96 16.76 11.12 0.24
N ALA A 97 16.78 12.05 1.20
CA ALA A 97 17.93 12.28 2.07
C ALA A 97 18.31 11.03 2.88
N PHE A 98 17.31 10.29 3.38
CA PHE A 98 17.53 9.04 4.08
C PHE A 98 18.14 7.95 3.18
N ARG A 99 17.63 7.80 1.95
CA ARG A 99 18.18 6.87 0.95
C ARG A 99 19.62 7.21 0.58
N GLN A 100 19.94 8.49 0.41
CA GLN A 100 21.32 8.93 0.18
C GLN A 100 22.25 8.56 1.34
N HIS A 101 21.77 8.65 2.59
CA HIS A 101 22.56 8.28 3.76
C HIS A 101 22.76 6.76 3.90
N LYS A 102 21.73 5.95 3.67
CA LYS A 102 21.80 4.48 3.85
C LYS A 102 22.30 3.74 2.62
N SER A 103 21.61 3.93 1.49
CA SER A 103 21.77 3.32 0.16
C SER A 103 20.38 3.13 -0.46
N ASP A 104 20.25 3.28 -1.79
CA ASP A 104 19.00 2.96 -2.51
C ASP A 104 18.55 1.50 -2.38
N SER A 105 19.48 0.58 -2.07
CA SER A 105 19.16 -0.83 -1.81
C SER A 105 18.85 -1.15 -0.34
N TYR A 106 18.81 -0.15 0.54
CA TYR A 106 18.43 -0.35 1.92
C TYR A 106 16.94 -0.72 2.02
N VAL A 107 16.65 -1.81 2.73
CA VAL A 107 15.28 -2.29 3.02
C VAL A 107 15.18 -2.53 4.53
N PRO A 108 14.25 -1.89 5.25
CA PRO A 108 14.02 -2.17 6.66
C PRO A 108 13.68 -3.65 6.92
N GLN A 109 13.99 -4.15 8.12
CA GLN A 109 13.92 -5.58 8.43
C GLN A 109 12.49 -6.15 8.32
N HIS A 110 11.48 -5.35 8.69
CA HIS A 110 10.09 -5.76 8.79
C HIS A 110 9.29 -5.64 7.48
N VAL A 111 9.92 -5.16 6.39
CA VAL A 111 9.23 -4.99 5.10
C VAL A 111 8.77 -6.34 4.55
N HIS A 112 7.47 -6.42 4.26
CA HIS A 112 6.83 -7.59 3.67
C HIS A 112 7.43 -7.95 2.30
N SER A 113 7.60 -9.25 2.03
CA SER A 113 8.27 -9.75 0.82
C SER A 113 7.67 -9.23 -0.49
N ALA A 114 6.35 -9.04 -0.53
CA ALA A 114 5.61 -8.54 -1.70
C ALA A 114 6.02 -7.12 -2.15
N ILE A 115 6.52 -6.29 -1.23
CA ILE A 115 6.90 -4.89 -1.52
C ILE A 115 8.40 -4.63 -1.37
N ARG A 116 9.23 -5.65 -1.10
CA ARG A 116 10.69 -5.49 -1.05
C ARG A 116 11.24 -4.98 -2.40
N TRP A 117 12.36 -4.24 -2.33
CA TRP A 117 13.02 -3.67 -3.49
C TRP A 117 14.50 -4.04 -3.54
N ASN A 118 15.09 -3.89 -4.73
CA ASN A 118 16.51 -4.08 -5.00
C ASN A 118 16.88 -3.36 -6.30
N LYS A 119 18.15 -3.38 -6.71
CA LYS A 119 18.61 -2.69 -7.94
C LYS A 119 17.86 -3.08 -9.22
N LYS A 120 17.30 -4.29 -9.32
CA LYS A 120 16.52 -4.75 -10.48
C LYS A 120 15.05 -4.33 -10.40
N GLN A 121 14.56 -4.07 -9.20
CA GLN A 121 13.20 -3.64 -8.89
C GLN A 121 13.27 -2.53 -7.85
N PRO A 122 13.73 -1.32 -8.26
CA PRO A 122 13.93 -0.19 -7.36
C PRO A 122 12.61 0.19 -6.69
#